data_AF-A0A7W2NFS4-F1
#
_entry.id   AF-A0A7W2NFS4-F1
#
_cell.length_a   1.000
_cell.length_b   1.000
_cell.length_c   1.000
_cell.angle_alpha   90.00
_cell.angle_beta   90.00
_cell.angle_gamma   90.00
#
_symmetry.space_group_name_H-M   'P 1'
#
loop_
_entity.id
_entity.type
_entity.pdbx_description
1 polymer ?
#
loop_
_entity_poly.entity_id
_entity_poly.type
_entity_poly.pdbx_seq_one_letter_code
_entity_poly.pdbx_strand_id
1 'polypeptide(L)'
;MATGDITASILKIVSAIASTKAAFKFIFIALLLVLLYIFVYAPLISLGIPSEAINSVIPLVSVGVSVLFVELGSYYISKYEKSNELTEKNKLAEEAKALNTQKEQDLQQVRVDAFKHAFPYLSSTSKSLLWKGFNQDYLLQPYGDDFNNYKELLDHDAIVLKAFVNQRKSLYMLSPVLKAYIEKEYENKIVKDVYDFKSNLSPKAEELLNIFVNPNKESKYNFDSFHLLKNSPLFYGNFSKTPLSVKIEIKESYREHVLGFFEDTFGDVAEAVYEANLTASQLYIEE
;
A
#
# COMPACT_ATOMS: atom_id res chain seq x y z
N MET A 1 -9.89 -21.10 -82.43
CA MET A 1 -8.99 -21.18 -81.26
C MET A 1 -8.96 -19.80 -80.60
N ALA A 2 -9.62 -19.62 -79.46
CA ALA A 2 -9.53 -18.39 -78.63
C ALA A 2 -10.35 -18.47 -77.31
N THR A 3 -11.17 -19.50 -77.10
CA THR A 3 -12.05 -19.59 -75.92
C THR A 3 -11.33 -20.05 -74.65
N GLY A 4 -10.28 -20.88 -74.76
CA GLY A 4 -9.51 -21.40 -73.62
C GLY A 4 -8.76 -20.32 -72.84
N ASP A 5 -8.22 -19.31 -73.53
CA ASP A 5 -7.44 -18.23 -72.91
C ASP A 5 -8.33 -17.24 -72.15
N ILE A 6 -9.55 -17.04 -72.62
CA ILE A 6 -10.55 -16.17 -71.97
C ILE A 6 -11.03 -16.83 -70.68
N THR A 7 -11.36 -18.12 -70.70
CA THR A 7 -11.79 -18.85 -69.49
C THR A 7 -10.68 -18.92 -68.45
N ALA A 8 -9.43 -19.14 -68.86
CA ALA A 8 -8.27 -19.13 -67.95
C ALA A 8 -8.02 -17.74 -67.34
N SER A 9 -8.23 -16.66 -68.10
CA SER A 9 -8.08 -15.28 -67.61
C SER A 9 -9.19 -14.89 -66.63
N ILE A 10 -10.44 -15.30 -66.91
CA ILE A 10 -11.56 -15.13 -65.97
C ILE A 10 -11.28 -15.88 -64.67
N LEU A 11 -10.79 -17.12 -64.74
CA LEU A 11 -10.48 -17.91 -63.54
C LEU A 11 -9.36 -17.28 -62.69
N LYS A 12 -8.36 -16.66 -63.34
CA LYS A 12 -7.30 -15.89 -62.66
C LYS A 12 -7.82 -14.61 -61.99
N ILE A 13 -8.79 -13.94 -62.61
CA ILE A 13 -9.43 -12.76 -62.02
C ILE A 13 -10.27 -13.18 -60.80
N VAL A 14 -11.05 -14.27 -60.94
CA VAL A 14 -11.86 -14.82 -59.84
C VAL A 14 -11.00 -15.31 -58.67
N SER A 15 -9.86 -15.96 -58.94
CA SER A 15 -8.93 -16.37 -57.88
C SER A 15 -8.21 -15.20 -57.21
N ALA A 16 -7.93 -14.13 -57.96
CA ALA A 16 -7.37 -12.89 -57.42
C ALA A 16 -8.36 -12.11 -56.53
N ILE A 17 -9.68 -12.30 -56.72
CA ILE A 17 -10.75 -11.67 -55.91
C ILE A 17 -10.94 -12.36 -54.54
N ALA A 18 -10.25 -13.46 -54.25
CA ALA A 18 -10.37 -14.21 -53.00
C ALA A 18 -10.07 -13.39 -51.72
N SER A 19 -9.40 -12.22 -51.84
CA SER A 19 -9.26 -11.25 -50.75
C SER A 19 -10.27 -10.12 -50.90
N THR A 20 -10.97 -9.77 -49.81
CA THR A 20 -11.88 -8.61 -49.73
C THR A 20 -11.23 -7.32 -50.24
N LYS A 21 -9.93 -7.11 -49.96
CA LYS A 21 -9.17 -5.94 -50.45
C LYS A 21 -9.02 -5.93 -51.97
N ALA A 22 -8.79 -7.10 -52.57
CA ALA A 22 -8.69 -7.24 -54.01
C ALA A 22 -10.06 -7.05 -54.69
N ALA A 23 -11.13 -7.59 -54.09
CA ALA A 23 -12.51 -7.39 -54.55
C ALA A 23 -12.86 -5.90 -54.64
N PHE A 24 -12.59 -5.11 -53.59
CA PHE A 24 -12.81 -3.66 -53.61
C PHE A 24 -11.99 -2.94 -54.69
N LYS A 25 -10.72 -3.34 -54.91
CA LYS A 25 -9.90 -2.79 -56.00
C LYS A 25 -10.55 -3.03 -57.36
N PHE A 26 -10.97 -4.26 -57.65
CA PHE A 26 -11.60 -4.57 -58.93
C PHE A 26 -12.93 -3.86 -59.16
N ILE A 27 -13.77 -3.73 -58.12
CA ILE A 27 -15.03 -2.97 -58.20
C ILE A 27 -14.74 -1.50 -58.51
N PHE A 28 -13.77 -0.90 -57.83
CA PHE A 28 -13.43 0.51 -58.04
C PHE A 28 -12.81 0.75 -59.44
N ILE A 29 -11.95 -0.17 -59.90
CA ILE A 29 -11.40 -0.14 -61.26
C ILE A 29 -12.51 -0.20 -62.30
N ALA A 30 -13.48 -1.11 -62.14
CA ALA A 30 -14.60 -1.25 -63.07
C ALA A 30 -15.47 0.02 -63.11
N LEU A 31 -15.83 0.57 -61.93
CA LEU A 31 -16.61 1.81 -61.83
C LEU A 31 -15.88 3.00 -62.48
N LEU A 32 -14.59 3.15 -62.18
CA LEU A 32 -13.81 4.28 -62.66
C LEU A 32 -13.52 4.17 -64.17
N LEU A 33 -13.33 2.94 -64.68
CA LEU A 33 -13.22 2.69 -66.11
C LEU A 33 -14.52 3.07 -66.84
N VAL A 34 -15.68 2.65 -66.34
CA VAL A 34 -16.98 3.04 -66.91
C VAL A 34 -17.17 4.56 -66.89
N LEU A 35 -16.86 5.21 -65.76
CA LEU A 35 -16.94 6.67 -65.64
C LEU A 35 -16.03 7.40 -66.63
N LEU A 36 -14.77 6.99 -66.75
CA LEU A 36 -13.84 7.61 -67.71
C LEU A 36 -14.27 7.38 -69.15
N TYR A 37 -14.81 6.21 -69.49
CA TYR A 37 -15.34 5.98 -70.84
C TYR A 37 -16.57 6.85 -71.14
N ILE A 38 -17.45 7.09 -70.16
CA ILE A 38 -18.63 7.94 -70.37
C ILE A 38 -18.25 9.41 -70.46
N PHE A 39 -17.41 9.90 -69.55
CA PHE A 39 -17.17 11.34 -69.38
C PHE A 39 -15.92 11.87 -70.08
N VAL A 40 -14.92 11.03 -70.32
CA VAL A 40 -13.59 11.47 -70.80
C VAL A 40 -13.31 11.03 -72.23
N TYR A 41 -13.93 9.94 -72.71
CA TYR A 41 -13.70 9.43 -74.06
C TYR A 41 -14.07 10.43 -75.17
N ALA A 42 -15.30 10.97 -75.16
CA ALA A 42 -15.75 11.91 -76.20
C ALA A 42 -14.95 13.23 -76.22
N PRO A 43 -14.61 13.85 -75.06
CA PRO A 43 -13.70 15.00 -75.04
C PRO A 43 -12.29 14.71 -75.57
N LEU A 44 -11.72 13.53 -75.32
CA LEU A 44 -10.39 13.20 -75.84
C LEU A 44 -10.40 13.01 -77.36
N ILE A 45 -11.49 12.47 -77.91
CA ILE A 45 -11.68 12.38 -79.36
C ILE A 45 -11.81 13.78 -79.98
N SER A 46 -12.57 14.68 -79.36
CA SER A 46 -12.74 16.05 -79.90
C SER A 46 -11.43 16.87 -79.89
N LEU A 47 -10.47 16.48 -79.05
CA LEU A 47 -9.10 17.02 -79.05
C LEU A 47 -8.17 16.40 -80.11
N GLY A 48 -8.69 15.49 -80.95
CA GLY A 48 -7.93 14.87 -82.05
C GLY A 48 -6.99 13.75 -81.62
N ILE A 49 -7.16 13.20 -80.41
CA ILE A 49 -6.33 12.10 -79.93
C ILE A 49 -6.77 10.78 -80.62
N PRO A 50 -5.84 9.98 -81.17
CA PRO A 50 -6.17 8.69 -81.78
C PRO A 50 -6.88 7.76 -80.80
N SER A 51 -7.91 7.05 -81.28
CA SER A 51 -8.70 6.14 -80.46
C SER A 51 -7.87 4.99 -79.87
N GLU A 52 -6.82 4.54 -80.55
CA GLU A 52 -5.91 3.52 -80.01
C GLU A 52 -5.17 4.00 -78.74
N ALA A 53 -4.76 5.27 -78.73
CA ALA A 53 -4.10 5.88 -77.59
C ALA A 53 -5.09 6.04 -76.42
N ILE A 54 -6.31 6.51 -76.68
CA ILE A 54 -7.36 6.67 -75.67
C ILE A 54 -7.70 5.32 -75.01
N ASN A 55 -7.85 4.27 -75.83
CA ASN A 55 -8.15 2.91 -75.36
C ASN A 55 -7.02 2.27 -74.54
N SER A 56 -5.80 2.80 -74.62
CA SER A 56 -4.67 2.36 -73.79
C SER A 56 -4.55 3.19 -72.51
N VAL A 57 -4.78 4.50 -72.59
CA VAL A 57 -4.60 5.44 -71.47
C VAL A 57 -5.73 5.35 -70.46
N ILE A 58 -7.00 5.25 -70.90
CA ILE A 58 -8.15 5.18 -69.98
C ILE A 58 -8.04 4.00 -69.00
N PRO A 59 -7.75 2.75 -69.44
CA PRO A 59 -7.55 1.64 -68.52
C PRO A 59 -6.35 1.81 -67.58
N LEU A 60 -5.24 2.39 -68.07
CA LEU A 60 -4.05 2.59 -67.24
C LEU A 60 -4.32 3.58 -66.10
N VAL A 61 -4.96 4.71 -66.42
CA VAL A 61 -5.36 5.72 -65.44
C VAL A 61 -6.41 5.15 -64.49
N SER A 62 -7.36 4.36 -65.00
CA SER A 62 -8.40 3.80 -64.14
C SER A 62 -7.85 2.84 -63.08
N VAL A 63 -6.91 1.99 -63.48
CA VAL A 63 -6.19 1.10 -62.56
C VAL A 63 -5.36 1.88 -61.56
N GLY A 64 -4.58 2.86 -62.01
CA GLY A 64 -3.70 3.65 -61.14
C GLY A 64 -4.46 4.41 -60.05
N VAL A 65 -5.51 5.15 -60.44
CA VAL A 65 -6.32 5.94 -59.50
C VAL A 65 -7.05 5.03 -58.51
N SER A 66 -7.62 3.91 -58.98
CA SER A 66 -8.37 2.99 -58.12
C SER A 66 -7.51 2.31 -57.07
N VAL A 67 -6.27 1.93 -57.42
CA VAL A 67 -5.33 1.34 -56.46
C VAL A 67 -4.97 2.35 -55.38
N LEU A 68 -4.72 3.61 -55.75
CA LEU A 68 -4.42 4.68 -54.78
C LEU A 68 -5.59 4.91 -53.82
N PHE A 69 -6.82 5.01 -54.33
CA PHE A 69 -8.01 5.23 -53.49
C PHE A 69 -8.23 4.12 -52.47
N VAL A 70 -8.14 2.85 -52.89
CA VAL A 70 -8.35 1.73 -51.97
C VAL A 70 -7.22 1.61 -50.94
N GLU A 71 -5.98 1.89 -51.34
CA GLU A 71 -4.86 1.85 -50.40
C GLU A 71 -4.98 2.98 -49.36
N LEU A 72 -5.35 4.19 -49.78
CA LEU A 72 -5.60 5.32 -48.88
C LEU A 72 -6.74 5.01 -47.90
N GLY A 73 -7.87 4.49 -48.40
CA GLY A 73 -9.00 4.10 -47.56
C GLY A 73 -8.62 3.04 -46.53
N SER A 74 -7.86 2.02 -46.94
CA SER A 74 -7.39 0.96 -46.02
C SER A 74 -6.44 1.48 -44.95
N TYR A 75 -5.61 2.48 -45.28
CA TYR A 75 -4.72 3.14 -44.31
C TYR A 75 -5.52 3.89 -43.23
N TYR A 76 -6.55 4.65 -43.62
CA TYR A 76 -7.38 5.39 -42.67
C TYR A 76 -8.21 4.45 -41.77
N ILE A 77 -8.79 3.39 -42.33
CA ILE A 77 -9.54 2.38 -41.56
C ILE A 77 -8.64 1.72 -40.51
N SER A 78 -7.45 1.25 -40.92
CA SER A 78 -6.49 0.62 -40.00
C SER A 78 -6.02 1.56 -38.89
N LYS A 79 -5.83 2.86 -39.21
CA LYS A 79 -5.45 3.87 -38.21
C LYS A 79 -6.57 4.13 -37.20
N TYR A 80 -7.83 4.13 -37.65
CA TYR A 80 -8.99 4.33 -36.80
C TYR A 80 -9.22 3.12 -35.87
N GLU A 81 -9.15 1.90 -36.41
CA GLU A 81 -9.26 0.66 -35.64
C GLU A 81 -8.19 0.55 -34.54
N LYS A 82 -6.93 0.84 -34.87
CA LYS A 82 -5.84 0.84 -33.88
C LYS A 82 -6.04 1.86 -32.76
N SER A 83 -6.60 3.03 -33.06
CA SER A 83 -6.87 4.07 -32.07
C SER A 83 -7.95 3.65 -31.07
N ASN A 84 -8.99 2.95 -31.54
CA ASN A 84 -10.06 2.46 -30.67
C ASN A 84 -9.60 1.28 -29.81
N GLU A 85 -8.80 0.37 -30.38
CA GLU A 85 -8.27 -0.78 -29.63
C GLU A 85 -7.34 -0.35 -28.48
N LEU A 86 -6.52 0.69 -28.68
CA LEU A 86 -5.69 1.28 -27.63
C LEU A 86 -6.53 1.90 -26.51
N THR A 87 -7.65 2.54 -26.87
CA THR A 87 -8.55 3.19 -25.90
C THR A 87 -9.28 2.17 -25.05
N GLU A 88 -9.78 1.08 -25.64
CA GLU A 88 -10.43 -0.01 -24.91
C GLU A 88 -9.46 -0.77 -24.00
N LYS A 89 -8.24 -1.06 -24.47
CA LYS A 89 -7.20 -1.70 -23.65
C LYS A 89 -6.84 -0.87 -22.41
N ASN A 90 -6.77 0.46 -22.56
CA ASN A 90 -6.49 1.34 -21.43
C ASN A 90 -7.64 1.37 -20.41
N LYS A 91 -8.90 1.41 -20.87
CA LYS A 91 -10.07 1.35 -19.98
C LYS A 91 -10.14 0.04 -19.19
N LEU A 92 -9.94 -1.10 -19.86
CA LEU A 92 -9.92 -2.40 -19.18
C LEU A 92 -8.77 -2.50 -18.17
N ALA A 93 -7.62 -1.91 -18.46
CA ALA A 93 -6.50 -1.86 -17.52
C ALA A 93 -6.79 -0.97 -16.29
N GLU A 94 -7.50 0.14 -16.46
CA GLU A 94 -7.93 1.00 -15.35
C GLU A 94 -9.00 0.32 -14.48
N GLU A 95 -9.99 -0.33 -15.09
CA GLU A 95 -11.02 -1.09 -14.37
C GLU A 95 -10.41 -2.25 -13.58
N ALA A 96 -9.45 -2.98 -14.18
CA ALA A 96 -8.72 -4.05 -13.49
C ALA A 96 -7.90 -3.53 -12.30
N LYS A 97 -7.28 -2.34 -12.42
CA LYS A 97 -6.57 -1.70 -11.30
C LYS A 97 -7.53 -1.32 -10.18
N ALA A 98 -8.64 -0.67 -10.50
CA ALA A 98 -9.64 -0.28 -9.50
C ALA A 98 -10.20 -1.51 -8.74
N LEU A 99 -10.49 -2.59 -9.46
CA LEU A 99 -11.02 -3.82 -8.87
C LEU A 99 -9.99 -4.54 -8.00
N ASN A 100 -8.70 -4.48 -8.35
CA ASN A 100 -7.62 -5.00 -7.50
C ASN A 100 -7.42 -4.15 -6.25
N THR A 101 -7.45 -2.82 -6.35
CA THR A 101 -7.35 -1.93 -5.19
C THR A 101 -8.51 -2.15 -4.22
N GLN A 102 -9.73 -2.33 -4.72
CA GLN A 102 -10.89 -2.61 -3.88
C GLN A 102 -10.76 -3.96 -3.15
N LYS A 103 -10.32 -5.01 -3.85
CA LYS A 103 -10.03 -6.31 -3.22
C LYS A 103 -8.93 -6.23 -2.16
N GLU A 104 -7.88 -5.45 -2.41
CA GLU A 104 -6.81 -5.24 -1.42
C GLU A 104 -7.32 -4.52 -0.17
N GLN A 105 -8.19 -3.52 -0.33
CA GLN A 105 -8.84 -2.84 0.78
C GLN A 105 -9.74 -3.77 1.59
N ASP A 106 -10.56 -4.58 0.93
CA ASP A 106 -11.43 -5.57 1.59
C ASP A 106 -10.59 -6.59 2.37
N LEU A 107 -9.49 -7.07 1.79
CA LEU A 107 -8.58 -8.00 2.45
C LEU A 107 -7.86 -7.35 3.65
N GLN A 108 -7.45 -6.09 3.53
CA GLN A 108 -6.88 -5.35 4.65
C GLN A 108 -7.88 -5.22 5.80
N GLN A 109 -9.13 -4.89 5.50
CA GLN A 109 -10.16 -4.75 6.51
C GLN A 109 -10.40 -6.07 7.26
N VAL A 110 -10.48 -7.19 6.53
CA VAL A 110 -10.61 -8.53 7.13
C VAL A 110 -9.42 -8.84 8.04
N ARG A 111 -8.19 -8.50 7.65
CA ARG A 111 -7.00 -8.71 8.49
C ARG A 111 -7.01 -7.85 9.74
N VAL A 112 -7.40 -6.59 9.62
CA VAL A 112 -7.53 -5.68 10.77
C VAL A 112 -8.53 -6.21 11.77
N ASP A 113 -9.69 -6.68 11.29
CA ASP A 113 -10.72 -7.19 12.17
C ASP A 113 -10.30 -8.53 12.80
N ALA A 114 -9.61 -9.40 12.06
CA ALA A 114 -9.00 -10.61 12.63
C ALA A 114 -8.00 -10.27 13.74
N PHE A 115 -7.14 -9.26 13.54
CA PHE A 115 -6.18 -8.81 14.55
C PHE A 115 -6.89 -8.30 15.81
N LYS A 116 -7.94 -7.48 15.67
CA LYS A 116 -8.72 -6.99 16.83
C LYS A 116 -9.31 -8.13 17.66
N HIS A 117 -9.75 -9.20 17.03
CA HIS A 117 -10.26 -10.39 17.74
C HIS A 117 -9.14 -11.19 18.40
N ALA A 118 -7.95 -11.25 17.80
CA ALA A 118 -6.80 -11.95 18.34
C ALA A 118 -6.09 -11.17 19.47
N PHE A 119 -6.15 -9.83 19.44
CA PHE A 119 -5.41 -8.93 20.32
C PHE A 119 -5.54 -9.25 21.82
N PRO A 120 -6.74 -9.55 22.38
CA PRO A 120 -6.88 -9.90 23.79
C PRO A 120 -6.07 -11.14 24.18
N TYR A 121 -5.90 -12.08 23.26
CA TYR A 121 -5.24 -13.37 23.46
C TYR A 121 -3.74 -13.34 23.16
N LEU A 122 -3.21 -12.24 22.62
CA LEU A 122 -1.77 -12.09 22.40
C LEU A 122 -1.00 -12.21 23.71
N SER A 123 0.19 -12.80 23.62
CA SER A 123 1.09 -12.94 24.75
C SER A 123 1.53 -11.57 25.30
N SER A 124 1.87 -11.51 26.60
CA SER A 124 2.40 -10.28 27.20
C SER A 124 3.67 -9.78 26.50
N THR A 125 4.50 -10.70 26.00
CA THR A 125 5.71 -10.38 25.23
C THR A 125 5.35 -9.70 23.91
N SER A 126 4.38 -10.22 23.17
CA SER A 126 3.91 -9.61 21.92
C SER A 126 3.27 -8.25 22.14
N LYS A 127 2.44 -8.12 23.17
CA LYS A 127 1.85 -6.82 23.54
C LYS A 127 2.93 -5.80 23.91
N SER A 128 3.94 -6.21 24.68
CA SER A 128 5.10 -5.36 25.00
C SER A 128 5.89 -4.97 23.76
N LEU A 129 6.05 -5.90 22.79
CA LEU A 129 6.68 -5.58 21.52
C LEU A 129 5.87 -4.49 20.82
N LEU A 130 4.55 -4.66 20.65
CA LEU A 130 3.67 -3.68 19.99
C LEU A 130 3.77 -2.29 20.63
N TRP A 131 3.85 -2.19 21.96
CA TRP A 131 4.01 -0.91 22.65
C TRP A 131 5.36 -0.25 22.35
N LYS A 132 6.45 -1.03 22.32
CA LYS A 132 7.77 -0.50 21.95
C LYS A 132 7.79 0.06 20.52
N GLY A 133 6.95 -0.45 19.62
CA GLY A 133 6.91 0.01 18.22
C GLY A 133 6.21 1.32 17.94
N PHE A 134 5.61 1.96 18.95
CA PHE A 134 5.07 3.31 18.76
C PHE A 134 6.17 4.33 18.50
N ASN A 135 7.32 4.15 19.16
CA ASN A 135 8.40 5.12 19.18
C ASN A 135 9.61 4.70 18.32
N GLN A 136 9.74 3.42 17.97
CA GLN A 136 10.91 2.91 17.26
C GLN A 136 10.60 1.70 16.37
N ASP A 137 11.43 1.51 15.34
CA ASP A 137 11.43 0.30 14.53
C ASP A 137 12.10 -0.88 15.29
N TYR A 138 11.68 -2.11 15.00
CA TYR A 138 12.22 -3.32 15.62
C TYR A 138 13.28 -3.97 14.75
N LEU A 139 14.42 -4.33 15.35
CA LEU A 139 15.39 -5.20 14.69
C LEU A 139 15.15 -6.65 15.12
N LEU A 140 14.51 -7.44 14.26
CA LEU A 140 14.14 -8.83 14.55
C LEU A 140 14.90 -9.82 13.67
N GLN A 141 15.09 -11.04 14.19
CA GLN A 141 15.78 -12.14 13.50
C GLN A 141 14.80 -13.21 13.04
N PRO A 142 14.27 -13.16 11.80
CA PRO A 142 13.14 -13.98 11.34
C PRO A 142 13.33 -15.51 11.42
N TYR A 143 14.52 -16.00 11.79
CA TYR A 143 14.82 -17.42 11.97
C TYR A 143 15.63 -17.71 13.25
N GLY A 144 15.59 -16.82 14.25
CA GLY A 144 16.27 -16.98 15.54
C GLY A 144 15.40 -17.63 16.61
N ASP A 145 15.99 -17.91 17.77
CA ASP A 145 15.32 -18.53 18.94
C ASP A 145 14.09 -17.72 19.41
N ASP A 146 14.13 -16.40 19.24
CA ASP A 146 13.04 -15.50 19.60
C ASP A 146 11.91 -15.42 18.57
N PHE A 147 12.01 -16.10 17.41
CA PHE A 147 11.02 -15.98 16.33
C PHE A 147 9.60 -16.29 16.79
N ASN A 148 9.44 -17.30 17.65
CA ASN A 148 8.13 -17.68 18.19
C ASN A 148 7.48 -16.56 19.02
N ASN A 149 8.27 -15.65 19.61
CA ASN A 149 7.78 -14.57 20.47
C ASN A 149 7.11 -13.43 19.69
N TYR A 150 7.32 -13.34 18.38
CA TYR A 150 6.72 -12.29 17.55
C TYR A 150 6.17 -12.83 16.22
N LYS A 151 6.20 -14.15 16.00
CA LYS A 151 5.58 -14.81 14.86
C LYS A 151 4.09 -14.48 14.76
N GLU A 152 3.38 -14.49 15.89
CA GLU A 152 1.95 -14.13 15.92
C GLU A 152 1.69 -12.70 15.44
N LEU A 153 2.63 -11.78 15.66
CA LEU A 153 2.53 -10.41 15.16
C LEU A 153 2.79 -10.30 13.66
N LEU A 154 3.62 -11.18 13.10
CA LEU A 154 3.85 -11.28 11.66
C LEU A 154 2.67 -11.95 10.96
N ASP A 155 2.15 -13.04 11.52
CA ASP A 155 1.04 -13.81 10.95
C ASP A 155 -0.25 -12.97 10.84
N HIS A 156 -0.40 -11.96 11.70
CA HIS A 156 -1.53 -11.02 11.69
C HIS A 156 -1.22 -9.65 11.06
N ASP A 157 -0.08 -9.48 10.38
CA ASP A 157 0.36 -8.19 9.82
C ASP A 157 0.34 -7.04 10.85
N ALA A 158 0.56 -7.35 12.12
CA ALA A 158 0.64 -6.37 13.21
C ALA A 158 1.95 -5.59 13.16
N ILE A 159 3.01 -6.27 12.71
CA ILE A 159 4.30 -5.67 12.36
C ILE A 159 4.61 -5.95 10.90
N VAL A 160 5.13 -4.95 10.20
CA VAL A 160 5.42 -5.02 8.77
C VAL A 160 6.90 -4.82 8.52
N LEU A 161 7.43 -5.55 7.54
CA LEU A 161 8.83 -5.44 7.15
C LEU A 161 9.08 -4.04 6.54
N LYS A 162 10.02 -3.31 7.12
CA LYS A 162 10.46 -2.01 6.62
C LYS A 162 11.70 -2.13 5.73
N ALA A 163 12.70 -2.90 6.18
CA ALA A 163 13.94 -3.09 5.42
C ALA A 163 14.67 -4.37 5.85
N PHE A 164 15.45 -4.94 4.93
CA PHE A 164 16.43 -5.97 5.28
C PHE A 164 17.73 -5.28 5.73
N VAL A 165 18.20 -5.59 6.94
CA VAL A 165 19.48 -5.05 7.43
C VAL A 165 20.64 -5.94 7.00
N ASN A 166 20.46 -7.26 7.12
CA ASN A 166 21.37 -8.26 6.60
C ASN A 166 20.64 -9.61 6.42
N GLN A 167 21.37 -10.68 6.07
CA GLN A 167 20.80 -12.02 5.86
C GLN A 167 20.13 -12.62 7.10
N ARG A 168 20.38 -12.09 8.30
CA ARG A 168 19.87 -12.62 9.57
C ARG A 168 18.93 -11.65 10.31
N LYS A 169 18.95 -10.36 9.97
CA LYS A 169 18.23 -9.30 10.68
C LYS A 169 17.43 -8.44 9.72
N SER A 170 16.19 -8.20 10.11
CA SER A 170 15.24 -7.37 9.38
C SER A 170 14.68 -6.31 10.31
N LEU A 171 14.47 -5.12 9.75
CA LEU A 171 13.84 -4.00 10.40
C LEU A 171 12.34 -4.07 10.16
N TYR A 172 11.56 -4.09 11.23
CA TYR A 172 10.10 -4.10 11.19
C TYR A 172 9.56 -2.84 11.82
N MET A 173 8.36 -2.43 11.42
CA MET A 173 7.64 -1.33 12.04
C MET A 173 6.22 -1.77 12.41
N LEU A 174 5.58 -1.04 13.31
CA LEU A 174 4.16 -1.24 13.60
C LEU A 174 3.32 -0.99 12.34
N SER A 175 2.32 -1.83 12.10
CA SER A 175 1.40 -1.64 10.97
C SER A 175 0.66 -0.30 11.08
N PRO A 176 0.75 0.59 10.07
CA PRO A 176 0.09 1.91 10.13
C PRO A 176 -1.42 1.81 10.31
N VAL A 177 -2.03 0.77 9.77
CA VAL A 177 -3.48 0.54 9.82
C VAL A 177 -3.94 0.12 11.22
N LEU A 178 -3.06 -0.52 11.99
CA LEU A 178 -3.36 -1.00 13.34
C LEU A 178 -2.92 -0.03 14.43
N LYS A 179 -2.08 0.97 14.10
CA LYS A 179 -1.50 1.91 15.06
C LYS A 179 -2.56 2.53 15.99
N ALA A 180 -3.61 3.13 15.43
CA ALA A 180 -4.65 3.79 16.22
C ALA A 180 -5.43 2.83 17.13
N TYR A 181 -5.64 1.59 16.71
CA TYR A 181 -6.30 0.58 17.54
C TYR A 181 -5.41 0.18 18.73
N ILE A 182 -4.14 -0.11 18.46
CA ILE A 182 -3.19 -0.54 19.48
C ILE A 182 -2.94 0.61 20.48
N GLU A 183 -2.91 1.86 20.01
CA GLU A 183 -2.71 3.06 20.82
C GLU A 183 -3.85 3.23 21.82
N LYS A 184 -5.09 3.14 21.34
CA LYS A 184 -6.28 3.16 22.21
C LYS A 184 -6.28 2.03 23.24
N GLU A 185 -5.92 0.82 22.84
CA GLU A 185 -5.83 -0.32 23.78
C GLU A 185 -4.73 -0.12 24.83
N TYR A 186 -3.63 0.53 24.46
CA TYR A 186 -2.55 0.87 25.37
C TYR A 186 -2.97 1.95 26.38
N GLU A 187 -3.62 3.03 25.93
CA GLU A 187 -4.18 4.06 26.80
C GLU A 187 -5.18 3.45 27.79
N ASN A 188 -6.11 2.61 27.32
CA ASN A 188 -7.07 1.93 28.18
C ASN A 188 -6.37 1.06 29.24
N LYS A 189 -5.31 0.36 28.84
CA LYS A 189 -4.51 -0.44 29.75
C LYS A 189 -3.83 0.42 30.80
N ILE A 190 -3.18 1.54 30.42
CA ILE A 190 -2.54 2.45 31.38
C ILE A 190 -3.57 3.01 32.36
N VAL A 191 -4.71 3.50 31.88
CA VAL A 191 -5.78 4.06 32.72
C VAL A 191 -6.25 3.02 33.73
N LYS A 192 -6.45 1.78 33.28
CA LYS A 192 -6.84 0.67 34.15
C LYS A 192 -5.75 0.32 35.16
N ASP A 193 -4.51 0.16 34.72
CA ASP A 193 -3.37 -0.17 35.58
C ASP A 193 -3.17 0.91 36.66
N VAL A 194 -3.32 2.19 36.31
CA VAL A 194 -3.26 3.33 37.24
C VAL A 194 -4.45 3.33 38.21
N TYR A 195 -5.66 3.07 37.72
CA TYR A 195 -6.85 3.00 38.56
C TYR A 195 -6.77 1.83 39.57
N ASP A 196 -6.36 0.65 39.11
CA ASP A 196 -6.16 -0.54 39.93
C ASP A 196 -5.05 -0.30 40.95
N PHE A 197 -3.99 0.42 40.58
CA PHE A 197 -2.95 0.83 41.52
C PHE A 197 -3.48 1.80 42.60
N LYS A 198 -4.16 2.89 42.20
CA LYS A 198 -4.73 3.89 43.12
C LYS A 198 -5.77 3.31 44.08
N SER A 199 -6.65 2.44 43.59
CA SER A 199 -7.69 1.83 44.42
C SER A 199 -7.15 0.87 45.48
N ASN A 200 -5.96 0.31 45.27
CA ASN A 200 -5.30 -0.61 46.21
C ASN A 200 -4.22 0.06 47.08
N LEU A 201 -4.03 1.37 46.95
CA LEU A 201 -3.04 2.12 47.72
C LEU A 201 -3.50 2.33 49.17
N SER A 202 -2.68 1.90 50.12
CA SER A 202 -2.88 2.30 51.52
C SER A 202 -2.60 3.79 51.70
N PRO A 203 -3.22 4.47 52.70
CA PRO A 203 -2.97 5.89 52.96
C PRO A 203 -1.49 6.23 53.17
N LYS A 204 -0.71 5.31 53.75
CA LYS A 204 0.76 5.47 53.91
C LYS A 204 1.51 5.40 52.58
N ALA A 205 1.06 4.56 51.65
CA ALA A 205 1.68 4.42 50.34
C ALA A 205 1.30 5.59 49.42
N GLU A 206 0.11 6.15 49.58
CA GLU A 206 -0.30 7.39 48.92
C GLU A 206 0.52 8.60 49.40
N GLU A 207 0.79 8.71 50.70
CA GLU A 207 1.67 9.75 51.23
C GLU A 207 3.12 9.59 50.74
N LEU A 208 3.63 8.36 50.66
CA LEU A 208 4.93 8.08 50.02
C LEU A 208 4.97 8.57 48.56
N LEU A 209 3.96 8.21 47.76
CA LEU A 209 3.83 8.70 46.39
C LEU A 209 3.81 10.23 46.31
N ASN A 210 3.07 10.87 47.21
CA ASN A 210 3.00 12.34 47.27
C ASN A 210 4.35 12.98 47.59
N ILE A 211 5.18 12.35 48.43
CA ILE A 211 6.55 12.81 48.72
C ILE A 211 7.45 12.60 47.50
N PHE A 212 7.31 11.48 46.79
CA PHE A 212 8.08 11.22 45.56
C PHE A 212 7.75 12.23 44.45
N VAL A 213 6.46 12.55 44.26
CA VAL A 213 6.00 13.52 43.25
C VAL A 213 6.33 14.96 43.68
N ASN A 214 6.24 15.26 44.98
CA ASN A 214 6.49 16.59 45.54
C ASN A 214 7.55 16.50 46.66
N PRO A 215 8.85 16.46 46.33
CA PRO A 215 9.92 16.20 47.29
C PRO A 215 10.06 17.28 48.38
N ASN A 216 9.40 18.43 48.24
CA ASN A 216 9.40 19.52 49.21
C ASN A 216 8.24 19.46 50.22
N LYS A 217 7.35 18.45 50.15
CA LYS A 217 6.28 18.28 51.14
C LYS A 217 6.82 17.58 52.38
N GLU A 218 6.64 18.19 53.55
CA GLU A 218 6.90 17.55 54.84
C GLU A 218 5.93 16.38 55.04
N SER A 219 6.47 15.20 55.36
CA SER A 219 5.66 14.01 55.65
C SER A 219 5.27 13.97 57.12
N LYS A 220 4.06 13.49 57.39
CA LYS A 220 3.55 13.27 58.74
C LYS A 220 4.03 11.92 59.32
N TYR A 221 4.54 11.04 58.46
CA TYR A 221 5.11 9.75 58.83
C TYR A 221 6.62 9.73 58.66
N ASN A 222 7.32 9.13 59.63
CA ASN A 222 8.72 8.75 59.49
C ASN A 222 8.79 7.47 58.64
N PHE A 223 9.30 7.58 57.41
CA PHE A 223 9.38 6.47 56.46
C PHE A 223 10.73 5.76 56.52
N ASP A 224 10.99 5.04 57.61
CA ASP A 224 12.21 4.22 57.79
C ASP A 224 12.22 2.94 56.93
N SER A 225 11.26 2.73 56.01
CA SER A 225 11.11 1.43 55.35
C SER A 225 10.41 1.47 53.98
N PHE A 226 11.16 1.22 52.90
CA PHE A 226 10.66 0.87 51.56
C PHE A 226 9.80 -0.42 51.53
N HIS A 227 9.69 -1.14 52.64
CA HIS A 227 8.90 -2.37 52.75
C HIS A 227 7.40 -2.18 52.47
N LEU A 228 6.87 -0.95 52.57
CA LEU A 228 5.46 -0.66 52.29
C LEU A 228 5.09 -0.70 50.79
N LEU A 229 6.07 -0.49 49.89
CA LEU A 229 5.85 -0.59 48.44
C LEU A 229 5.96 -2.03 47.93
N LYS A 230 6.60 -2.92 48.70
CA LYS A 230 6.93 -4.29 48.29
C LYS A 230 5.70 -5.20 48.08
N ASN A 231 4.54 -4.81 48.60
CA ASN A 231 3.28 -5.55 48.49
C ASN A 231 2.34 -4.99 47.40
N SER A 232 2.77 -3.98 46.65
CA SER A 232 2.01 -3.49 45.49
C SER A 232 2.10 -4.51 44.34
N PRO A 233 0.98 -4.81 43.64
CA PRO A 233 0.98 -5.69 42.48
C PRO A 233 1.95 -5.28 41.36
N LEU A 234 2.36 -4.00 41.30
CA LEU A 234 3.37 -3.50 40.37
C LEU A 234 4.81 -3.98 40.69
N PHE A 235 5.06 -4.51 41.89
CA PHE A 235 6.36 -5.08 42.27
C PHE A 235 6.45 -6.59 42.01
N TYR A 236 5.33 -7.24 41.67
CA TYR A 236 5.27 -8.67 41.36
C TYR A 236 5.49 -8.93 39.87
N GLY A 237 6.65 -8.51 39.38
CA GLY A 237 7.19 -8.86 38.07
C GLY A 237 8.66 -9.23 38.20
N ASN A 238 8.96 -10.52 38.32
CA ASN A 238 10.31 -11.13 38.19
C ASN A 238 11.44 -10.73 39.15
N PHE A 239 11.18 -10.17 40.33
CA PHE A 239 12.25 -10.02 41.35
C PHE A 239 12.37 -11.25 42.25
N SER A 240 12.87 -12.35 41.69
CA SER A 240 13.44 -13.43 42.52
C SER A 240 14.91 -13.11 42.80
N LYS A 241 15.25 -13.02 44.10
CA LYS A 241 16.60 -13.25 44.69
C LYS A 241 17.57 -12.09 44.96
N THR A 242 17.13 -10.89 45.35
CA THR A 242 18.03 -9.98 46.08
C THR A 242 17.35 -9.29 47.27
N PRO A 243 17.78 -9.58 48.51
CA PRO A 243 17.34 -8.83 49.67
C PRO A 243 18.07 -7.47 49.68
N LEU A 244 17.41 -6.40 49.22
CA LEU A 244 17.89 -5.04 49.46
C LEU A 244 17.57 -4.62 50.90
N SER A 245 18.57 -4.73 51.76
CA SER A 245 18.67 -3.98 53.01
C SER A 245 19.32 -2.63 52.71
N VAL A 246 18.53 -1.56 52.61
CA VAL A 246 19.07 -0.20 52.42
C VAL A 246 18.86 0.56 53.73
N LYS A 247 19.95 0.77 54.48
CA LYS A 247 20.02 1.81 55.51
C LYS A 247 20.14 3.15 54.78
N ILE A 248 19.18 4.04 54.99
CA ILE A 248 19.12 5.34 54.31
C ILE A 248 19.89 6.36 55.16
N GLU A 249 21.09 6.72 54.71
CA GLU A 249 21.75 7.98 55.05
C GLU A 249 21.82 8.76 53.74
N ILE A 250 21.00 9.81 53.61
CA ILE A 250 20.75 10.48 52.32
C ILE A 250 21.99 11.29 51.92
N LYS A 251 22.76 10.76 50.95
CA LYS A 251 23.75 11.51 50.16
C LYS A 251 23.31 11.53 48.70
N GLU A 252 23.53 12.67 48.02
CA GLU A 252 23.12 12.95 46.63
C GLU A 252 23.48 11.87 45.60
N SER A 253 24.53 11.06 45.84
CA SER A 253 24.92 9.96 44.94
C SER A 253 23.91 8.81 44.87
N TYR A 254 22.95 8.71 45.81
CA TYR A 254 21.88 7.70 45.77
C TYR A 254 20.75 8.07 44.82
N ARG A 255 20.63 9.35 44.41
CA ARG A 255 19.61 9.80 43.47
C ARG A 255 19.81 9.15 42.10
N GLU A 256 21.05 9.04 41.62
CA GLU A 256 21.37 8.41 40.34
C GLU A 256 21.18 6.88 40.36
N HIS A 257 21.49 6.21 41.47
CA HIS A 257 21.26 4.77 41.59
C HIS A 257 19.78 4.39 41.71
N VAL A 258 18.96 5.23 42.36
CA VAL A 258 17.51 5.02 42.46
C VAL A 258 16.82 5.43 41.16
N LEU A 259 17.29 6.48 40.48
CA LEU A 259 16.81 6.87 39.15
C LEU A 259 17.15 5.80 38.11
N GLY A 260 18.36 5.24 38.09
CA GLY A 260 18.71 4.13 37.19
C GLY A 260 17.90 2.87 37.46
N PHE A 261 17.60 2.56 38.74
CA PHE A 261 16.71 1.45 39.10
C PHE A 261 15.25 1.69 38.68
N PHE A 262 14.78 2.94 38.68
CA PHE A 262 13.45 3.31 38.20
C PHE A 262 13.36 3.47 36.68
N GLU A 263 14.41 3.92 35.99
CA GLU A 263 14.47 3.96 34.52
C GLU A 263 14.39 2.54 33.94
N ASP A 264 15.13 1.60 34.52
CA ASP A 264 15.13 0.20 34.06
C ASP A 264 13.81 -0.56 34.38
N THR A 265 13.04 -0.10 35.37
CA THR A 265 11.85 -0.83 35.88
C THR A 265 10.52 -0.14 35.58
N PHE A 266 10.53 1.19 35.46
CA PHE A 266 9.35 2.05 35.36
C PHE A 266 9.52 3.19 34.35
N GLY A 267 10.56 3.17 33.50
CA GLY A 267 10.86 4.26 32.55
C GLY A 267 9.61 4.78 31.83
N ASP A 268 8.83 3.87 31.23
CA ASP A 268 7.60 4.22 30.50
C ASP A 268 6.49 4.82 31.40
N VAL A 269 6.40 4.42 32.68
CA VAL A 269 5.37 4.90 33.62
C VAL A 269 5.78 6.21 34.28
N ALA A 270 7.06 6.36 34.60
CA ALA A 270 7.62 7.58 35.16
C ALA A 270 7.63 8.70 34.10
N GLU A 271 7.96 8.38 32.85
CA GLU A 271 7.89 9.29 31.71
C GLU A 271 6.44 9.70 31.43
N ALA A 272 5.49 8.75 31.41
CA ALA A 272 4.06 9.07 31.24
C ALA A 272 3.48 9.93 32.37
N VAL A 273 3.88 9.70 33.63
CA VAL A 273 3.45 10.52 34.77
C VAL A 273 4.12 11.91 34.76
N TYR A 274 5.36 12.00 34.29
CA TYR A 274 6.08 13.26 34.14
C TYR A 274 5.50 14.10 33.00
N GLU A 275 5.23 13.52 31.83
CA GLU A 275 4.59 14.19 30.69
C GLU A 275 3.14 14.61 30.99
N ALA A 276 2.36 13.77 31.67
CA ALA A 276 1.00 14.12 32.11
C ALA A 276 0.99 15.32 33.07
N ASN A 277 1.99 15.41 33.96
CA ASN A 277 2.12 16.55 34.87
C ASN A 277 2.66 17.80 34.18
N LEU A 278 3.56 17.69 33.21
CA LEU A 278 4.03 18.83 32.39
C LEU A 278 2.89 19.45 31.58
N THR A 279 2.04 18.61 31.00
CA THR A 279 0.86 19.04 30.24
C THR A 279 -0.18 19.72 31.15
N ALA A 280 -0.40 19.18 32.36
CA ALA A 280 -1.26 19.82 33.37
C ALA A 280 -0.67 21.15 33.91
N SER A 281 0.65 21.27 33.94
CA SER A 281 1.35 22.49 34.36
C SER A 281 1.25 23.61 33.31
N GLN A 282 1.28 23.26 32.02
CA GLN A 282 1.13 24.23 30.93
C GLN A 282 -0.30 24.76 30.79
N LEU A 283 -1.31 23.92 31.08
CA LEU A 283 -2.71 24.34 31.15
C LEU A 283 -3.03 25.30 32.31
N TYR A 284 -2.19 25.33 33.35
CA TYR A 284 -2.33 26.26 34.49
C TYR A 284 -1.59 27.60 34.29
N ILE A 285 -0.90 27.79 33.16
CA ILE A 285 -0.17 29.03 32.84
C ILE A 285 -0.94 29.88 31.79
N GLU A 286 -2.00 29.33 31.18
CA GLU A 286 -2.87 30.03 30.20
C GLU A 286 -4.27 30.43 30.72
N GLU A 287 -4.55 30.31 32.02
CA GLU A 287 -5.69 30.98 32.71
C GLU A 287 -5.19 32.08 33.66
#